data_AF-A0A6L7YM08-F1
#
_entry.id   AF-A0A6L7YM08-F1
#
_cell.length_a   1.000
_cell.length_b   1.000
_cell.length_c   1.000
_cell.angle_alpha   90.00
_cell.angle_beta   90.00
_cell.angle_gamma   90.00
#
_symmetry.space_group_name_H-M   'P 1'
#
loop_
_entity.id
_entity.type
_entity.pdbx_description
1 polymer ?
#
loop_
_entity_poly.entity_id
_entity_poly.type
_entity_poly.pdbx_seq_one_letter_code
_entity_poly.pdbx_strand_id
1 'polypeptide(L)'
;MGRLQQHVYHTAPPRFPPDFPERLDRLRGEAGLSWRALARALRVDARTLRRWRTGTAPGSGHLYRLFVFALERGLLHCLLPDAAGASTRLEERRPASPRDADRAGGLNTGGDS
;
A
#
# COMPACT_ATOMS: atom_id res chain seq x y z
N MET A 1 -4.90 38.27 16.29
CA MET A 1 -5.74 37.06 16.51
C MET A 1 -5.42 36.04 15.42
N GLY A 2 -4.67 34.98 15.74
CA GLY A 2 -4.22 33.97 14.77
C GLY A 2 -5.24 32.85 14.62
N ARG A 3 -5.71 32.59 13.40
CA ARG A 3 -6.57 31.43 13.10
C ARG A 3 -5.70 30.17 13.17
N LEU A 4 -6.01 29.31 14.13
CA LEU A 4 -5.50 27.94 14.15
C LEU A 4 -6.10 27.22 12.94
N GLN A 5 -5.27 26.94 11.93
CA GLN A 5 -5.62 26.06 10.82
C GLN A 5 -5.95 24.69 11.41
N GLN A 6 -7.23 24.34 11.41
CA GLN A 6 -7.69 23.01 11.76
C GLN A 6 -7.21 22.06 10.65
N HIS A 7 -6.13 21.32 10.92
CA HIS A 7 -5.76 20.17 10.10
C HIS A 7 -6.84 19.12 10.28
N VAL A 8 -7.76 19.05 9.30
CA VAL A 8 -8.76 18.00 9.20
C VAL A 8 -8.00 16.71 8.87
N TYR A 9 -7.73 15.90 9.88
CA TYR A 9 -7.28 14.52 9.67
C TYR A 9 -8.42 13.76 9.01
N HIS A 10 -8.40 13.69 7.67
CA HIS A 10 -9.17 12.69 6.95
C HIS A 10 -8.70 11.32 7.42
N THR A 11 -9.42 10.77 8.40
CA THR A 11 -9.17 9.46 8.98
C THR A 11 -9.74 8.43 8.01
N ALA A 12 -9.12 8.30 6.85
CA ALA A 12 -9.30 7.10 6.05
C ALA A 12 -8.91 5.93 6.96
N PRO A 13 -9.74 4.87 7.09
CA PRO A 13 -9.40 3.75 7.93
C PRO A 13 -8.03 3.24 7.48
N PRO A 14 -7.09 2.95 8.40
CA PRO A 14 -5.76 2.49 8.03
C PRO A 14 -5.91 1.23 7.18
N ARG A 15 -5.74 1.38 5.87
CA ARG A 15 -5.78 0.26 4.95
C ARG A 15 -4.44 -0.42 5.05
N PHE A 16 -4.48 -1.65 5.52
CA PHE A 16 -3.30 -2.48 5.59
C PHE A 16 -2.71 -2.65 4.17
N PRO A 17 -1.37 -2.71 4.02
CA PRO A 17 -0.75 -2.73 2.71
C PRO A 17 -1.30 -3.89 1.86
N PRO A 18 -1.75 -3.62 0.62
CA PRO A 18 -2.37 -4.65 -0.23
C PRO A 18 -1.38 -5.75 -0.62
N ASP A 19 -0.08 -5.46 -0.58
CA ASP A 19 1.02 -6.35 -0.91
C ASP A 19 1.52 -7.18 0.30
N PHE A 20 0.82 -7.11 1.44
CA PHE A 20 1.19 -7.89 2.61
C PHE A 20 1.19 -9.42 2.39
N PRO A 21 0.23 -10.02 1.68
CA PRO A 21 0.28 -11.45 1.38
C PRO A 21 1.57 -11.88 0.69
N GLU A 22 2.04 -11.08 -0.26
CA GLU A 22 3.26 -11.31 -1.04
C GLU A 22 4.50 -11.18 -0.15
N ARG A 23 4.52 -10.17 0.73
CA ARG A 23 5.57 -10.02 1.75
C ARG A 23 5.63 -11.19 2.72
N LEU A 24 4.47 -11.71 3.12
CA LEU A 24 4.37 -12.87 3.99
C LEU A 24 4.85 -14.14 3.30
N ASP A 25 4.58 -14.30 2.00
CA ASP A 25 5.10 -15.42 1.21
C ASP A 25 6.62 -15.33 1.00
N ARG A 26 7.15 -14.12 0.77
CA ARG A 26 8.60 -13.89 0.72
C ARG A 26 9.26 -14.25 2.05
N LEU A 27 8.74 -13.76 3.17
CA LEU A 27 9.24 -14.09 4.52
C LEU A 27 9.27 -15.61 4.74
N ARG A 28 8.21 -16.31 4.33
CA ARG A 28 8.14 -17.78 4.41
C ARG A 28 9.22 -18.44 3.56
N GLY A 29 9.37 -17.99 2.30
CA GLY A 29 10.33 -18.51 1.34
C GLY A 29 11.76 -18.38 1.85
N GLU A 30 12.15 -17.19 2.26
CA GLU A 30 13.48 -16.89 2.81
C GLU A 30 13.76 -17.64 4.12
N ALA A 31 12.73 -17.84 4.95
CA ALA A 31 12.87 -18.64 6.17
C ALA A 31 12.98 -20.15 5.91
N GLY A 32 12.78 -20.62 4.67
CA GLY A 32 12.78 -22.03 4.30
C GLY A 32 11.64 -22.83 4.95
N LEU A 33 10.53 -22.18 5.30
CA LEU A 33 9.44 -22.80 6.07
C LEU A 33 8.26 -23.19 5.18
N SER A 34 7.58 -24.26 5.57
CA SER A 34 6.20 -24.51 5.12
C SER A 34 5.23 -23.56 5.81
N TRP A 35 4.04 -23.34 5.23
CA TRP A 35 2.98 -22.55 5.87
C TRP A 35 2.61 -23.06 7.27
N ARG A 36 2.59 -24.38 7.47
CA ARG A 36 2.31 -24.98 8.79
C ARG A 36 3.44 -24.73 9.78
N ALA A 37 4.69 -24.78 9.33
CA ALA A 37 5.84 -24.48 10.17
C ALA A 37 5.88 -22.99 10.55
N LEU A 38 5.57 -22.09 9.62
CA LEU A 38 5.47 -20.66 9.91
C LEU A 38 4.34 -20.36 10.91
N ALA A 39 3.16 -20.97 10.76
CA ALA A 39 2.07 -20.83 11.73
C ALA A 39 2.50 -21.21 13.15
N ARG A 40 3.20 -22.35 13.28
CA ARG A 40 3.76 -22.82 14.56
C ARG A 40 4.80 -21.86 15.11
N ALA A 41 5.72 -21.38 14.28
CA ALA A 41 6.76 -20.43 14.68
C ALA A 41 6.14 -19.12 15.22
N LEU A 42 5.09 -18.62 14.57
CA LEU A 42 4.35 -17.43 14.99
C LEU A 42 3.34 -17.68 16.12
N ARG A 43 3.19 -18.94 16.56
CA ARG A 43 2.19 -19.41 17.53
C ARG A 43 0.77 -18.93 17.17
N VAL A 44 0.40 -19.07 15.90
CA VAL A 44 -0.94 -18.76 15.38
C VAL A 44 -1.56 -19.97 14.71
N ASP A 45 -2.89 -20.01 14.69
CA ASP A 45 -3.62 -21.05 13.99
C ASP A 45 -3.45 -20.94 12.45
N ALA A 46 -3.50 -22.09 11.77
CA ALA A 46 -3.38 -22.14 10.31
C ALA A 46 -4.49 -21.35 9.59
N ARG A 47 -5.71 -21.29 10.16
CA ARG A 47 -6.82 -20.48 9.64
C ARG A 47 -6.53 -18.99 9.74
N THR A 48 -5.90 -18.56 10.84
CA THR A 48 -5.47 -17.17 11.03
C THR A 48 -4.43 -16.79 9.99
N LEU A 49 -3.40 -17.64 9.79
CA LEU A 49 -2.40 -17.43 8.76
C LEU A 49 -3.00 -17.43 7.34
N ARG A 50 -4.00 -18.28 7.08
CA ARG A 50 -4.73 -18.28 5.81
C ARG A 50 -5.46 -16.96 5.56
N ARG A 51 -6.08 -16.36 6.58
CA ARG A 51 -6.74 -15.03 6.45
C ARG A 51 -5.74 -13.93 6.09
N TRP A 52 -4.54 -13.97 6.67
CA TRP A 52 -3.49 -13.01 6.34
C TRP A 52 -3.04 -13.11 4.89
N ARG A 53 -2.92 -14.34 4.39
CA ARG A 53 -2.60 -14.61 2.98
C ARG A 53 -3.70 -14.16 2.00
N THR A 54 -4.92 -13.95 2.47
CA THR A 54 -6.01 -13.39 1.66
C THR A 54 -6.18 -11.88 1.89
N GLY A 55 -5.20 -11.22 2.50
CA GLY A 55 -5.19 -9.76 2.69
C GLY A 55 -5.86 -9.26 3.97
N THR A 56 -6.27 -10.15 4.89
CA THR A 56 -6.75 -9.70 6.20
C THR A 56 -5.60 -9.22 7.07
N ALA A 57 -5.70 -8.01 7.62
CA ALA A 57 -4.69 -7.48 8.51
C ALA A 57 -4.53 -8.33 9.79
N PRO A 58 -3.30 -8.68 10.20
CA PRO A 58 -3.03 -9.18 11.53
C PRO A 58 -3.33 -8.10 12.59
N GLY A 59 -3.86 -8.53 13.74
CA GLY A 59 -3.92 -7.67 14.92
C GLY A 59 -2.52 -7.29 15.43
N SER A 60 -2.44 -6.26 16.27
CA SER A 60 -1.17 -5.70 16.79
C SER A 60 -0.26 -6.76 17.44
N GLY A 61 -0.79 -7.64 18.28
CA GLY A 61 -0.01 -8.71 18.91
C GLY A 61 0.55 -9.73 17.91
N HIS A 62 -0.15 -9.97 16.81
CA HIS A 62 0.32 -10.85 15.74
C HIS A 62 1.37 -10.18 14.85
N LEU A 63 1.19 -8.88 14.57
CA LEU A 63 2.21 -8.06 13.90
C LEU A 63 3.51 -8.04 14.70
N TYR A 64 3.43 -7.83 16.01
CA TYR A 64 4.60 -7.87 16.89
C TYR A 64 5.36 -9.20 16.77
N ARG A 65 4.66 -10.34 16.81
CA ARG A 65 5.29 -11.67 16.64
C ARG A 65 5.93 -11.85 15.27
N LEU A 66 5.31 -11.33 14.22
CA LEU A 66 5.90 -11.32 12.87
C LEU A 66 7.20 -10.51 12.84
N PHE A 67 7.21 -9.31 13.44
CA PHE A 67 8.40 -8.47 13.49
C PHE A 67 9.52 -9.10 14.31
N VAL A 68 9.21 -9.66 15.49
CA VAL A 68 10.21 -10.38 16.31
C VAL A 68 10.78 -11.56 15.53
N PHE A 69 9.93 -12.41 14.97
CA PHE A 69 10.36 -13.55 14.16
C PHE A 69 11.26 -13.13 12.98
N ALA A 70 10.89 -12.06 12.27
CA ALA A 70 11.67 -11.56 11.15
C ALA A 70 13.00 -10.94 11.61
N LEU A 71 13.00 -10.18 12.71
CA LEU A 71 14.19 -9.56 13.29
C LEU A 71 15.21 -10.61 13.74
N GLU A 72 14.78 -11.63 14.48
CA GLU A 72 15.62 -12.72 14.97
C GLU A 72 16.31 -13.50 13.84
N ARG A 73 15.75 -13.43 12.61
CA ARG A 73 16.28 -14.11 11.43
C ARG A 73 16.95 -13.17 10.42
N GLY A 74 17.01 -11.87 10.68
CA GLY A 74 17.51 -10.89 9.72
C GLY A 74 16.61 -10.69 8.48
N LEU A 75 15.34 -11.08 8.55
CA LEU A 75 14.37 -11.07 7.45
C LEU A 75 13.38 -9.89 7.49
N LEU A 76 13.67 -8.84 8.26
CA LEU A 76 12.78 -7.66 8.35
C LEU A 76 12.52 -7.01 6.99
N HIS A 77 13.51 -7.04 6.09
CA HIS A 77 13.39 -6.53 4.73
C HIS A 77 12.27 -7.21 3.91
N CYS A 78 11.81 -8.40 4.31
CA CYS A 78 10.67 -9.07 3.67
C CYS A 78 9.32 -8.43 4.03
N LEU A 79 9.19 -7.85 5.23
CA LEU A 79 7.93 -7.28 5.74
C LEU A 79 7.79 -5.78 5.48
N LEU A 80 8.91 -5.09 5.33
CA LEU A 80 8.92 -3.66 5.05
C LEU A 80 8.50 -3.37 3.60
N PRO A 81 7.78 -2.26 3.35
CA PRO A 81 7.50 -1.83 1.99
C PRO A 81 8.80 -1.61 1.26
N ASP A 82 8.88 -2.12 0.03
CA ASP A 82 9.93 -1.70 -0.89
C ASP A 82 9.69 -0.21 -1.18
N ALA A 83 10.64 0.64 -0.78
CA ALA A 83 10.56 2.07 -1.01
C ALA A 83 10.40 2.40 -2.50
N ALA A 84 10.81 1.51 -3.40
CA ALA A 84 10.62 1.67 -4.85
C ALA A 84 9.14 1.66 -5.29
N GLY A 85 8.26 0.96 -4.58
CA GLY A 85 6.85 0.81 -4.95
C GLY A 85 5.93 1.95 -4.46
N ALA A 86 6.39 2.81 -3.56
CA ALA A 86 5.60 3.93 -3.05
C ALA A 86 5.52 5.10 -4.04
N SER A 87 6.49 5.23 -4.94
CA SER A 87 6.59 6.37 -5.87
C SER A 87 5.69 6.26 -7.11
N THR A 88 5.37 5.05 -7.58
CA THR A 88 4.62 4.86 -8.83
C THR A 88 3.13 5.22 -8.73
N ARG A 89 2.54 5.25 -7.53
CA ARG A 89 1.11 5.54 -7.36
C ARG A 89 0.75 7.01 -7.16
N LEU A 90 1.73 7.90 -6.96
CA LEU A 90 1.48 9.33 -6.84
C LEU A 90 1.37 10.03 -8.22
N GLU A 91 1.98 9.47 -9.27
CA GLU A 91 1.96 10.08 -10.61
C GLU A 91 0.65 9.87 -11.37
N GLU A 92 -0.14 8.83 -11.08
CA GLU A 92 -1.40 8.56 -11.80
C GLU A 92 -2.56 9.50 -11.39
N ARG A 93 -2.33 10.40 -10.41
CA ARG A 93 -3.23 11.49 -10.02
C ARG A 93 -2.72 12.86 -10.46
N ARG A 94 -1.97 12.96 -11.56
CA ARG A 94 -1.80 14.24 -12.24
C ARG A 94 -3.06 14.50 -13.09
N PRO A 95 -3.98 15.41 -12.69
CA PRO A 95 -5.09 15.76 -13.57
C PRO A 95 -4.51 16.28 -14.88
N ALA A 96 -5.03 15.77 -16.00
CA ALA A 96 -4.76 16.32 -17.31
C ALA A 96 -4.95 17.84 -17.25
N SER A 97 -3.86 18.58 -17.48
CA SER A 97 -3.87 20.03 -17.50
C SER A 97 -4.90 20.49 -18.52
N PRO A 98 -5.93 21.28 -18.15
CA PRO A 98 -7.01 21.68 -19.06
C PRO A 98 -6.58 22.84 -19.98
N ARG A 99 -5.35 22.81 -20.51
CA ARG A 99 -4.77 23.90 -21.30
C ARG A 99 -4.83 23.74 -22.82
N ASP A 100 -5.40 22.65 -23.33
CA ASP A 100 -5.56 22.44 -24.79
C ASP A 100 -7.00 22.66 -25.30
N ALA A 101 -7.92 23.15 -24.45
CA ALA A 101 -9.29 23.44 -24.87
C ALA A 101 -9.47 24.80 -25.60
N ASP A 102 -8.40 25.58 -25.78
CA ASP A 102 -8.48 26.97 -26.29
C ASP A 102 -7.96 27.14 -27.72
N ARG A 103 -8.34 26.23 -28.64
CA ARG A 103 -8.09 26.42 -30.08
C ARG A 103 -9.25 26.01 -30.98
N ALA A 104 -10.47 26.38 -30.56
CA ALA A 104 -11.65 26.36 -31.42
C ALA A 104 -12.42 27.68 -31.25
N GLY A 105 -11.94 28.75 -31.86
CA GLY A 105 -12.64 30.03 -31.85
C GLY A 105 -12.04 31.04 -32.83
N GLY A 106 -12.75 31.30 -33.92
CA GLY A 106 -12.52 32.42 -34.86
C GLY A 106 -11.75 31.99 -36.13
N LEU A 107 -12.19 32.29 -37.35
CA LEU A 107 -12.99 33.42 -37.81
C LEU A 107 -13.88 33.04 -39.01
N ASN A 108 -15.11 33.53 -38.93
CA ASN A 108 -16.08 33.70 -40.01
C ASN A 108 -15.92 35.13 -40.54
N THR A 109 -15.80 35.32 -41.85
CA THR A 109 -16.21 36.50 -42.65
C THR A 109 -16.00 36.08 -44.11
N GLY A 110 -17.03 35.85 -44.93
CA GLY A 110 -17.91 36.88 -45.47
C GLY A 110 -17.34 37.37 -46.81
N GLY A 111 -18.05 37.16 -47.93
CA GLY A 111 -17.59 37.58 -49.26
C GLY A 111 -18.52 37.16 -50.38
N ASP A 112 -19.67 37.84 -50.42
CA ASP A 112 -20.66 37.88 -51.49
C ASP A 112 -20.11 38.63 -52.72
N SER A 113 -20.18 38.03 -53.92
CA SER A 113 -20.38 38.66 -55.25
C SER A 113 -20.21 37.64 -56.38
#